data_AF-A0A5J5FC37-F1
#
_entry.id   AF-A0A5J5FC37-F1
#
_cell.length_a   1.000
_cell.length_b   1.000
_cell.length_c   1.000
_cell.angle_alpha   90.00
_cell.angle_beta   90.00
_cell.angle_gamma   90.00
#
_symmetry.space_group_name_H-M   'P 1'
#
loop_
_entity.id
_entity.type
_entity.pdbx_description
1 polymer ?
#
loop_
_entity_poly.entity_id
_entity_poly.type
_entity_poly.pdbx_seq_one_letter_code
_entity_poly.pdbx_strand_id
1 'polypeptide(L)'
;MDQSSQSSQASSLLSTCPSESFGFHNDCKADRVDGYAPKSNDDYTATLLRTLLDHKTVIGLGGFENLIDDIINTPDLSLLATHYMSAIFTPFKARGGTPSVLPTPRPGVSDGVEGIASEIVSQKRDQKNLKRMCLDRDGSRCMVTGFWDFDTFPTAVPNTITQAVHIIPFSLGNFGEVQRHSISTCWDAIYRMFPDIRNRINFSANSINETRNVMTMSENLQSTFGNFGFCFIATSRPNHYRIEKHKVPWDVVRDLPEYVTFTAHSGLHELPSPELLRVHAAITRVLHASGLAETIDDVLRERQMLGCFAEDGSTPVSRLFLGVF
;
A
#
# COMPACT_ATOMS: atom_id res chain seq x y z
N MET A 1 -45.80 0.69 62.06
CA MET A 1 -44.75 1.01 61.07
C MET A 1 -44.81 -0.03 59.97
N ASP A 2 -44.85 0.27 58.69
CA ASP A 2 -45.61 1.25 57.92
C ASP A 2 -45.75 0.62 56.51
N GLN A 3 -46.69 1.10 55.71
CA GLN A 3 -47.12 0.49 54.44
C GLN A 3 -46.06 0.55 53.33
N SER A 4 -46.20 -0.32 52.33
CA SER A 4 -46.45 0.03 50.91
C SER A 4 -45.60 -0.69 49.85
N SER A 5 -46.33 -1.14 48.84
CA SER A 5 -45.93 -1.75 47.57
C SER A 5 -45.22 -0.78 46.63
N GLN A 6 -44.31 -1.28 45.79
CA GLN A 6 -44.02 -0.80 44.43
C GLN A 6 -43.12 -1.86 43.74
N SER A 7 -43.61 -2.63 42.77
CA SER A 7 -43.60 -2.31 41.33
C SER A 7 -42.19 -1.92 40.83
N SER A 8 -41.44 -2.88 40.29
CA SER A 8 -40.44 -2.57 39.26
C SER A 8 -40.66 -3.46 38.04
N GLN A 9 -40.99 -2.78 36.94
CA GLN A 9 -41.28 -3.34 35.64
C GLN A 9 -40.02 -3.98 35.05
N ALA A 10 -40.18 -5.17 34.48
CA ALA A 10 -39.23 -5.75 33.56
C ALA A 10 -39.27 -4.96 32.25
N SER A 11 -38.36 -4.02 32.08
CA SER A 11 -38.11 -3.37 30.79
C SER A 11 -37.04 -4.16 30.04
N SER A 12 -37.51 -5.00 29.12
CA SER A 12 -36.71 -5.61 28.06
C SER A 12 -36.11 -4.51 27.17
N LEU A 13 -34.84 -4.18 27.36
CA LEU A 13 -34.09 -3.43 26.35
C LEU A 13 -33.61 -4.43 25.30
N LEU A 14 -34.47 -4.64 24.30
CA LEU A 14 -34.07 -5.07 22.97
C LEU A 14 -33.00 -4.09 22.47
N SER A 15 -31.74 -4.53 22.49
CA SER A 15 -30.69 -3.89 21.71
C SER A 15 -31.00 -4.16 20.24
N THR A 16 -31.64 -3.19 19.60
CA THR A 16 -31.84 -3.15 18.15
C THR A 16 -30.46 -3.18 17.47
N CYS A 17 -30.21 -4.27 16.75
CA CYS A 17 -29.06 -4.44 15.87
C CYS A 17 -29.08 -3.38 14.74
N PRO A 18 -27.94 -2.74 14.41
CA PRO A 18 -27.84 -1.86 13.24
C PRO A 18 -27.67 -2.72 11.98
N SER A 19 -28.71 -3.42 11.56
CA SER A 19 -28.68 -4.25 10.34
C SER A 19 -29.25 -3.53 9.12
N GLU A 20 -30.17 -2.58 9.31
CA GLU A 20 -30.81 -1.87 8.19
C GLU A 20 -29.91 -0.78 7.57
N SER A 21 -29.16 0.00 8.35
CA SER A 21 -28.30 1.05 7.79
C SER A 21 -27.13 0.49 6.97
N PHE A 22 -26.58 -0.66 7.39
CA PHE A 22 -25.49 -1.35 6.70
C PHE A 22 -25.91 -1.93 5.34
N GLY A 23 -27.16 -2.37 5.20
CA GLY A 23 -27.71 -2.84 3.92
C GLY A 23 -27.88 -1.70 2.92
N PHE A 24 -28.54 -0.62 3.32
CA PHE A 24 -28.80 0.54 2.46
C PHE A 24 -27.51 1.22 1.93
N HIS A 25 -26.47 1.33 2.76
CA HIS A 25 -25.20 1.95 2.33
C HIS A 25 -24.39 1.04 1.38
N ASN A 26 -24.60 -0.28 1.45
CA ASN A 26 -23.93 -1.22 0.56
C ASN A 26 -24.49 -1.18 -0.87
N ASP A 27 -25.81 -1.00 -1.01
CA ASP A 27 -26.46 -0.93 -2.32
C ASP A 27 -26.18 0.43 -3.00
N CYS A 28 -26.31 1.53 -2.25
CA CYS A 28 -26.15 2.89 -2.79
C CYS A 28 -24.76 3.17 -3.39
N LYS A 29 -23.68 2.63 -2.82
CA LYS A 29 -22.32 2.82 -3.37
C LYS A 29 -22.06 2.00 -4.62
N ALA A 30 -22.59 0.77 -4.69
CA ALA A 30 -22.42 -0.11 -5.83
C ALA A 30 -23.19 0.48 -7.01
N ASP A 31 -24.42 0.90 -6.77
CA ASP A 31 -25.26 1.61 -7.74
C ASP A 31 -24.57 2.88 -8.28
N ARG A 32 -23.86 3.63 -7.44
CA ARG A 32 -23.15 4.83 -7.88
C ARG A 32 -21.96 4.53 -8.78
N VAL A 33 -21.17 3.49 -8.44
CA VAL A 33 -20.02 3.09 -9.26
C VAL A 33 -20.49 2.42 -10.55
N ASP A 34 -21.53 1.58 -10.49
CA ASP A 34 -22.10 0.90 -11.66
C ASP A 34 -22.86 1.87 -12.58
N GLY A 35 -23.42 2.96 -12.03
CA GLY A 35 -24.04 4.05 -12.79
C GLY A 35 -23.06 5.08 -13.36
N TYR A 36 -21.75 4.94 -13.11
CA TYR A 36 -20.74 5.87 -13.61
C TYR A 36 -20.56 5.72 -15.13
N ALA A 37 -20.71 6.83 -15.87
CA ALA A 37 -20.41 6.89 -17.29
C ALA A 37 -18.94 7.29 -17.52
N PRO A 38 -18.12 6.43 -18.16
CA PRO A 38 -16.73 6.74 -18.49
C PRO A 38 -16.59 8.04 -19.30
N LYS A 39 -15.65 8.90 -18.92
CA LYS A 39 -15.34 10.16 -19.61
C LYS A 39 -14.52 9.93 -20.89
N SER A 40 -13.80 8.82 -20.99
CA SER A 40 -13.01 8.43 -22.17
C SER A 40 -12.80 6.91 -22.25
N ASN A 41 -12.17 6.42 -23.33
CA ASN A 41 -11.85 5.00 -23.48
C ASN A 41 -10.79 4.50 -22.47
N ASP A 42 -9.94 5.40 -21.97
CA ASP A 42 -8.86 5.08 -21.03
C ASP A 42 -9.27 5.39 -19.58
N ASP A 43 -10.55 5.70 -19.34
CA ASP A 43 -11.07 6.01 -18.02
C ASP A 43 -11.17 4.76 -17.14
N TYR A 44 -10.28 4.69 -16.14
CA TYR A 44 -10.18 3.59 -15.20
C TYR A 44 -11.06 3.74 -13.96
N THR A 45 -11.90 4.78 -13.86
CA THR A 45 -12.60 5.17 -12.64
C THR A 45 -13.47 4.04 -12.07
N ALA A 46 -14.43 3.56 -12.85
CA ALA A 46 -15.34 2.49 -12.41
C ALA A 46 -14.58 1.19 -12.14
N THR A 47 -13.60 0.85 -12.98
CA THR A 47 -12.76 -0.34 -12.83
C THR A 47 -11.99 -0.31 -11.51
N LEU A 48 -11.32 0.79 -11.19
CA LEU A 48 -10.53 0.94 -9.96
C LEU A 48 -11.44 0.89 -8.72
N LEU A 49 -12.50 1.71 -8.69
CA LEU A 49 -13.39 1.80 -7.52
C LEU A 49 -14.11 0.48 -7.27
N ARG A 50 -14.58 -0.22 -8.31
CA ARG A 50 -15.19 -1.54 -8.17
C ARG A 50 -14.19 -2.59 -7.70
N THR A 51 -12.98 -2.59 -8.25
CA THR A 51 -11.90 -3.50 -7.80
C THR A 51 -11.58 -3.28 -6.32
N LEU A 52 -11.52 -2.02 -5.87
CA LEU A 52 -11.34 -1.71 -4.45
C LEU A 52 -12.49 -2.24 -3.59
N LEU A 53 -13.74 -2.09 -4.03
CA LEU A 53 -14.91 -2.63 -3.33
C LEU A 53 -14.86 -4.16 -3.21
N ASP A 54 -14.44 -4.85 -4.27
CA ASP A 54 -14.33 -6.31 -4.31
C ASP A 54 -13.23 -6.86 -3.37
N HIS A 55 -12.22 -6.04 -3.06
CA HIS A 55 -11.06 -6.43 -2.26
C HIS A 55 -11.17 -6.03 -0.77
N LYS A 56 -12.38 -5.90 -0.23
CA LYS A 56 -12.66 -5.50 1.16
C LYS A 56 -11.81 -6.22 2.21
N THR A 57 -11.55 -7.52 2.03
CA THR A 57 -10.82 -8.34 3.01
C THR A 57 -9.35 -7.96 3.11
N VAL A 58 -8.76 -7.45 2.01
CA VAL A 58 -7.33 -7.11 1.95
C VAL A 58 -7.11 -5.66 2.37
N ILE A 59 -8.03 -4.76 2.03
CA ILE A 59 -8.05 -3.37 2.51
C ILE A 59 -8.33 -3.30 4.01
N GLY A 60 -9.16 -4.22 4.53
CA GLY A 60 -9.57 -4.28 5.93
C GLY A 60 -10.83 -3.45 6.18
N LEU A 61 -11.55 -3.77 7.27
CA LEU A 61 -12.88 -3.20 7.53
C LEU A 61 -12.88 -1.67 7.61
N GLY A 62 -11.99 -1.07 8.40
CA GLY A 62 -11.95 0.38 8.55
C GLY A 62 -11.57 1.11 7.26
N GLY A 63 -10.67 0.53 6.45
CA GLY A 63 -10.34 1.06 5.13
C GLY A 63 -11.49 0.95 4.13
N PHE A 64 -12.24 -0.14 4.21
CA PHE A 64 -13.45 -0.34 3.40
C PHE A 64 -14.55 0.65 3.78
N GLU A 65 -14.84 0.85 5.07
CA GLU A 65 -15.79 1.86 5.55
C GLU A 65 -15.41 3.27 5.05
N ASN A 66 -14.12 3.57 5.12
CA ASN A 66 -13.58 4.82 4.61
C ASN A 66 -13.77 4.98 3.10
N LEU A 67 -13.54 3.93 2.31
CA LEU A 67 -13.78 3.91 0.86
C LEU A 67 -15.26 4.14 0.53
N ILE A 68 -16.18 3.52 1.26
CA ILE A 68 -17.63 3.70 1.09
C ILE A 68 -17.99 5.17 1.29
N ASP A 69 -17.55 5.73 2.41
CA ASP A 69 -17.77 7.13 2.76
C ASP A 69 -17.23 8.07 1.66
N ASP A 70 -16.03 7.77 1.13
CA ASP A 70 -15.41 8.54 0.05
C ASP A 70 -16.25 8.47 -1.25
N ILE A 71 -16.74 7.29 -1.62
CA ILE A 71 -17.60 7.07 -2.80
C ILE A 71 -18.95 7.78 -2.63
N ILE A 72 -19.53 7.83 -1.44
CA ILE A 72 -20.82 8.49 -1.19
C ILE A 72 -20.65 10.01 -1.19
N ASN A 73 -19.59 10.52 -0.57
CA ASN A 73 -19.47 11.96 -0.30
C ASN A 73 -18.67 12.74 -1.35
N THR A 74 -17.94 12.08 -2.26
CA THR A 74 -17.22 12.77 -3.34
C THR A 74 -18.12 12.90 -4.57
N PRO A 75 -18.52 14.11 -5.03
CA PRO A 75 -19.40 14.27 -6.19
C PRO A 75 -18.83 13.70 -7.50
N ASP A 76 -17.55 13.98 -7.77
CA ASP A 76 -16.85 13.48 -8.96
C ASP A 76 -16.04 12.21 -8.63
N LEU A 77 -16.55 11.05 -9.05
CA LEU A 77 -15.87 9.78 -8.86
C LEU A 77 -14.55 9.68 -9.63
N SER A 78 -14.41 10.38 -10.77
CA SER A 78 -13.16 10.35 -11.53
C SER A 78 -12.05 11.08 -10.78
N LEU A 79 -12.40 12.16 -10.09
CA LEU A 79 -11.47 12.86 -9.21
C LEU A 79 -11.05 11.95 -8.04
N LEU A 80 -11.98 11.20 -7.45
CA LEU A 80 -11.68 10.23 -6.39
C LEU A 80 -10.73 9.12 -6.88
N ALA A 81 -11.04 8.49 -8.01
CA ALA A 81 -10.20 7.45 -8.58
C ALA A 81 -8.80 7.97 -8.93
N THR A 82 -8.71 9.17 -9.51
CA THR A 82 -7.42 9.79 -9.84
C THR A 82 -6.61 10.13 -8.59
N HIS A 83 -7.26 10.55 -7.51
CA HIS A 83 -6.58 10.76 -6.23
C HIS A 83 -5.99 9.46 -5.69
N TYR A 84 -6.75 8.36 -5.60
CA TYR A 84 -6.18 7.07 -5.15
C TYR A 84 -5.08 6.56 -6.08
N MET A 85 -5.25 6.71 -7.39
CA MET A 85 -4.23 6.32 -8.38
C MET A 85 -2.92 7.09 -8.17
N SER A 86 -2.99 8.40 -8.01
CA SER A 86 -1.82 9.28 -7.89
C SER A 86 -1.19 9.28 -6.49
N ALA A 87 -1.98 9.08 -5.43
CA ALA A 87 -1.52 9.14 -4.04
C ALA A 87 -1.11 7.76 -3.46
N ILE A 88 -1.66 6.66 -3.98
CA ILE A 88 -1.39 5.30 -3.48
C ILE A 88 -0.70 4.44 -4.54
N PHE A 89 -1.35 4.19 -5.68
CA PHE A 89 -0.85 3.17 -6.62
C PHE A 89 0.43 3.60 -7.35
N THR A 90 0.45 4.83 -7.86
CA THR A 90 1.62 5.37 -8.58
C THR A 90 2.86 5.47 -7.70
N PRO A 91 2.81 6.05 -6.49
CA PRO A 91 3.99 6.16 -5.63
C PRO A 91 4.54 4.80 -5.18
N PHE A 92 3.65 3.81 -5.02
CA PHE A 92 4.04 2.45 -4.71
C PHE A 92 4.80 1.77 -5.86
N LYS A 93 4.44 2.07 -7.11
CA LYS A 93 5.14 1.56 -8.31
C LYS A 93 6.34 2.40 -8.76
N ALA A 94 6.42 3.68 -8.42
CA ALA A 94 7.39 4.63 -8.99
C ALA A 94 8.88 4.35 -8.69
N ARG A 95 9.22 3.40 -7.79
CA ARG A 95 10.59 2.96 -7.47
C ARG A 95 11.65 4.08 -7.29
N GLY A 96 11.24 5.27 -6.86
CA GLY A 96 12.13 6.45 -6.70
C GLY A 96 11.73 7.68 -7.51
N GLY A 97 10.73 7.60 -8.38
CA GLY A 97 10.14 8.76 -9.05
C GLY A 97 9.36 9.65 -8.08
N THR A 98 9.51 10.97 -8.24
CA THR A 98 8.76 11.99 -7.49
C THR A 98 7.25 11.79 -7.67
N PRO A 99 6.47 11.63 -6.59
CA PRO A 99 5.02 11.62 -6.67
C PRO A 99 4.50 12.97 -7.17
N SER A 100 3.77 12.97 -8.29
CA SER A 100 2.87 14.07 -8.66
C SER A 100 1.48 13.63 -8.22
N VAL A 101 0.95 14.30 -7.20
CA VAL A 101 -0.26 13.88 -6.48
C VAL A 101 -1.31 14.98 -6.62
N LEU A 102 -2.56 14.60 -6.89
CA LEU A 102 -3.67 15.56 -6.88
C LEU A 102 -4.14 15.85 -5.45
N PRO A 103 -4.67 17.05 -5.19
CA PRO A 103 -5.27 17.39 -3.90
C PRO A 103 -6.36 16.38 -3.49
N THR A 104 -6.55 16.22 -2.18
CA THR A 104 -7.58 15.35 -1.63
C THR A 104 -8.97 15.82 -2.12
N PRO A 105 -9.81 14.95 -2.72
CA PRO A 105 -11.10 15.33 -3.33
C PRO A 105 -12.17 15.86 -2.36
N ARG A 106 -11.91 15.84 -1.05
CA ARG A 106 -12.89 16.15 -0.02
C ARG A 106 -12.82 17.60 0.43
N PRO A 107 -13.93 18.35 0.39
CA PRO A 107 -14.01 19.68 1.00
C PRO A 107 -13.78 19.58 2.52
N GLY A 108 -12.81 20.34 3.05
CA GLY A 108 -12.61 20.53 4.50
C GLY A 108 -11.63 19.59 5.23
N VAL A 109 -10.91 18.71 4.53
CA VAL A 109 -9.95 17.75 5.13
C VAL A 109 -8.48 18.19 4.94
N SER A 110 -8.22 19.50 4.74
CA SER A 110 -6.84 20.00 4.61
C SER A 110 -6.02 19.81 5.89
N ASP A 111 -6.69 19.76 7.05
CA ASP A 111 -6.04 19.72 8.36
C ASP A 111 -5.24 18.42 8.57
N GLY A 112 -5.65 17.32 7.92
CA GLY A 112 -4.93 16.04 7.96
C GLY A 112 -3.59 16.10 7.22
N VAL A 113 -3.60 16.62 6.00
CA VAL A 113 -2.40 16.72 5.15
C VAL A 113 -1.40 17.72 5.73
N GLU A 114 -1.86 18.88 6.20
CA GLU A 114 -0.98 19.89 6.79
C GLU A 114 -0.39 19.40 8.13
N GLY A 115 -1.20 18.72 8.95
CA GLY A 115 -0.71 18.06 10.16
C GLY A 115 0.40 17.06 9.86
N ILE A 116 0.20 16.17 8.88
CA ILE A 116 1.23 15.23 8.43
C ILE A 116 2.47 15.97 7.92
N ALA A 117 2.30 17.00 7.08
CA ALA A 117 3.40 17.77 6.52
C ALA A 117 4.29 18.39 7.61
N SER A 118 3.69 18.86 8.70
CA SER A 118 4.42 19.45 9.83
C SER A 118 5.20 18.42 10.66
N GLU A 119 4.78 17.15 10.68
CA GLU A 119 5.36 16.08 11.49
C GLU A 119 6.44 15.27 10.74
N ILE A 120 6.35 15.17 9.41
CA ILE A 120 7.24 14.30 8.62
C ILE A 120 8.62 14.92 8.40
N VAL A 121 9.64 14.07 8.51
CA VAL A 121 11.04 14.37 8.31
C VAL A 121 11.60 13.49 7.20
N SER A 122 12.30 14.10 6.25
CA SER A 122 12.91 13.37 5.14
C SER A 122 14.01 12.41 5.61
N GLN A 123 13.93 11.19 5.14
CA GLN A 123 14.80 10.08 5.51
C GLN A 123 15.91 9.89 4.49
N LYS A 124 17.14 9.67 4.99
CA LYS A 124 18.30 9.39 4.14
C LYS A 124 18.43 7.91 3.85
N ARG A 125 19.01 7.59 2.70
CA ARG A 125 19.26 6.22 2.28
C ARG A 125 20.51 5.68 3.00
N ASP A 126 20.35 4.70 3.88
CA ASP A 126 21.45 4.00 4.55
C ASP A 126 21.37 2.48 4.31
N GLN A 127 21.46 2.10 3.03
CA GLN A 127 21.27 0.71 2.60
C GLN A 127 22.28 -0.26 3.22
N LYS A 128 23.51 0.19 3.47
CA LYS A 128 24.55 -0.66 4.06
C LYS A 128 24.19 -1.06 5.49
N ASN A 129 23.78 -0.09 6.30
CA ASN A 129 23.39 -0.34 7.68
C ASN A 129 22.08 -1.14 7.76
N LEU A 130 21.10 -0.81 6.93
CA LEU A 130 19.84 -1.56 6.85
C LEU A 130 20.05 -3.02 6.45
N LYS A 131 20.88 -3.28 5.43
CA LYS A 131 21.23 -4.65 5.03
C LYS A 131 21.90 -5.39 6.19
N ARG A 132 22.82 -4.76 6.90
CA ARG A 132 23.48 -5.37 8.07
C ARG A 132 22.48 -5.76 9.17
N MET A 133 21.57 -4.85 9.54
CA MET A 133 20.54 -5.14 10.55
C MET A 133 19.57 -6.24 10.10
N CYS A 134 19.15 -6.23 8.83
CA CYS A 134 18.27 -7.26 8.29
C CYS A 134 18.96 -8.62 8.21
N LEU A 135 20.24 -8.68 7.79
CA LEU A 135 20.99 -9.94 7.76
C LEU A 135 21.18 -10.53 9.16
N ASP A 136 21.48 -9.70 10.17
CA ASP A 136 21.56 -10.14 11.56
C ASP A 136 20.22 -10.75 12.04
N ARG A 137 19.11 -10.08 11.72
CA ARG A 137 17.76 -10.58 11.98
C ARG A 137 17.47 -11.90 11.26
N ASP A 138 17.84 -12.00 9.99
CA ASP A 138 17.41 -13.06 9.08
C ASP A 138 18.38 -14.25 9.04
N GLY A 139 19.35 -14.28 9.95
CA GLY A 139 20.33 -15.38 10.04
C GLY A 139 21.23 -15.45 8.82
N SER A 140 21.57 -14.29 8.24
CA SER A 140 22.38 -14.13 7.03
C SER A 140 21.80 -14.80 5.78
N ARG A 141 20.48 -14.83 5.64
CA ARG A 141 19.79 -15.48 4.53
C ARG A 141 18.73 -14.59 3.91
N CYS A 142 18.40 -14.86 2.66
CA CYS A 142 17.16 -14.38 2.06
C CYS A 142 15.96 -14.92 2.84
N MET A 143 15.08 -14.03 3.29
CA MET A 143 13.87 -14.39 4.05
C MET A 143 12.90 -15.28 3.27
N VAL A 144 12.98 -15.27 1.93
CA VAL A 144 12.03 -15.97 1.04
C VAL A 144 12.55 -17.34 0.63
N THR A 145 13.78 -17.41 0.13
CA THR A 145 14.36 -18.66 -0.41
C THR A 145 15.15 -19.45 0.64
N GLY A 146 15.56 -18.80 1.73
CA GLY A 146 16.49 -19.36 2.71
C GLY A 146 17.95 -19.46 2.21
N PHE A 147 18.25 -19.00 0.98
CA PHE A 147 19.61 -18.98 0.46
C PHE A 147 20.47 -18.01 1.25
N TRP A 148 21.71 -18.39 1.49
CA TRP A 148 22.65 -17.57 2.24
C TRP A 148 23.05 -16.33 1.46
N ASP A 149 23.32 -15.24 2.17
CA ASP A 149 23.94 -14.08 1.57
C ASP A 149 25.38 -14.39 1.13
N PHE A 150 25.72 -13.90 -0.07
CA PHE A 150 26.99 -14.15 -0.74
C PHE A 150 28.22 -13.76 0.08
N ASP A 151 28.13 -12.78 0.99
CA ASP A 151 29.29 -12.33 1.76
C ASP A 151 29.49 -13.16 3.05
N THR A 152 28.54 -14.03 3.41
CA THR A 152 28.48 -14.67 4.74
C THR A 152 28.16 -16.17 4.71
N PHE A 153 28.04 -16.77 3.52
CA PHE A 153 27.67 -18.18 3.36
C PHE A 153 28.77 -19.15 3.83
N PRO A 154 28.40 -20.27 4.47
CA PRO A 154 29.28 -21.43 4.67
C PRO A 154 29.69 -22.09 3.34
N THR A 155 30.77 -22.88 3.31
CA THR A 155 31.12 -23.63 2.09
C THR A 155 30.03 -24.64 1.71
N ALA A 156 29.76 -24.77 0.40
CA ALA A 156 28.85 -25.76 -0.19
C ALA A 156 27.35 -25.65 0.17
N VAL A 157 26.85 -24.44 0.46
CA VAL A 157 25.41 -24.16 0.57
C VAL A 157 24.90 -23.26 -0.56
N PRO A 158 23.60 -23.36 -0.93
CA PRO A 158 22.96 -22.40 -1.83
C PRO A 158 23.09 -20.97 -1.29
N ASN A 159 23.58 -20.08 -2.14
CA ASN A 159 23.83 -18.68 -1.80
C ASN A 159 23.39 -17.76 -2.94
N THR A 160 23.21 -16.48 -2.62
CA THR A 160 22.76 -15.44 -3.55
C THR A 160 23.24 -14.08 -3.05
N ILE A 161 23.34 -13.11 -3.97
CA ILE A 161 23.42 -11.70 -3.57
C ILE A 161 22.08 -11.32 -2.95
N THR A 162 22.11 -10.74 -1.75
CA THR A 162 20.92 -10.21 -1.08
C THR A 162 20.93 -8.69 -0.98
N GLN A 163 19.75 -8.11 -0.87
CA GLN A 163 19.51 -6.69 -0.72
C GLN A 163 18.49 -6.44 0.40
N ALA A 164 18.56 -5.23 0.98
CA ALA A 164 17.56 -4.75 1.93
C ALA A 164 16.39 -4.13 1.14
N VAL A 165 15.25 -4.82 1.13
CA VAL A 165 14.10 -4.49 0.29
C VAL A 165 12.97 -3.93 1.14
N HIS A 166 12.60 -2.67 0.86
CA HIS A 166 11.47 -2.01 1.49
C HIS A 166 10.13 -2.61 1.06
N ILE A 167 9.18 -2.76 1.99
CA ILE A 167 7.80 -3.21 1.74
C ILE A 167 6.96 -2.01 1.29
N ILE A 168 6.91 -0.96 2.11
CA ILE A 168 6.44 0.37 1.73
C ILE A 168 7.64 1.12 1.11
N PRO A 169 7.55 1.58 -0.16
CA PRO A 169 8.71 2.08 -0.87
C PRO A 169 9.42 3.26 -0.21
N PHE A 170 10.75 3.22 -0.23
CA PHE A 170 11.63 4.25 0.34
C PHE A 170 11.33 5.68 -0.17
N SER A 171 10.80 5.82 -1.40
CA SER A 171 10.38 7.11 -1.97
C SER A 171 9.29 7.82 -1.16
N LEU A 172 8.53 7.10 -0.33
CA LEU A 172 7.53 7.69 0.57
C LEU A 172 8.13 8.25 1.86
N GLY A 173 9.41 8.02 2.14
CA GLY A 173 10.13 8.62 3.27
C GLY A 173 11.29 9.53 2.85
N ASN A 174 11.75 9.48 1.60
CA ASN A 174 12.82 10.34 1.09
C ASN A 174 12.29 11.38 0.10
N PHE A 175 12.30 12.65 0.52
CA PHE A 175 11.72 13.75 -0.23
C PHE A 175 12.43 15.08 0.07
N GLY A 176 12.37 16.03 -0.87
CA GLY A 176 12.75 17.42 -0.63
C GLY A 176 11.54 18.26 -0.18
N GLU A 177 11.82 19.51 0.21
CA GLU A 177 10.79 20.47 0.65
C GLU A 177 9.66 20.63 -0.37
N VAL A 178 10.01 20.70 -1.66
CA VAL A 178 9.05 20.83 -2.77
C VAL A 178 8.08 19.64 -2.85
N GLN A 179 8.53 18.45 -2.45
CA GLN A 179 7.72 17.23 -2.47
C GLN A 179 6.94 16.99 -1.18
N ARG A 180 7.22 17.72 -0.09
CA ARG A 180 6.64 17.45 1.23
C ARG A 180 5.13 17.36 1.19
N HIS A 181 4.47 18.31 0.54
CA HIS A 181 3.01 18.32 0.45
C HIS A 181 2.48 17.09 -0.28
N SER A 182 3.02 16.77 -1.46
CA SER A 182 2.64 15.56 -2.22
C SER A 182 2.84 14.28 -1.42
N ILE A 183 3.95 14.15 -0.70
CA ILE A 183 4.22 12.99 0.16
C ILE A 183 3.23 12.93 1.32
N SER A 184 2.89 14.07 1.90
CA SER A 184 1.88 14.16 2.97
C SER A 184 0.51 13.74 2.47
N THR A 185 0.14 14.11 1.24
CA THR A 185 -1.08 13.65 0.58
C THR A 185 -1.06 12.14 0.32
N CYS A 186 0.09 11.56 -0.07
CA CYS A 186 0.23 10.11 -0.15
C CYS A 186 -0.03 9.44 1.19
N TRP A 187 0.59 9.94 2.27
CA TRP A 187 0.40 9.38 3.61
C TRP A 187 -1.02 9.53 4.14
N ASP A 188 -1.67 10.66 3.88
CA ASP A 188 -3.10 10.87 4.18
C ASP A 188 -3.97 9.81 3.49
N ALA A 189 -3.78 9.62 2.18
CA ALA A 189 -4.49 8.60 1.41
C ALA A 189 -4.20 7.16 1.91
N ILE A 190 -2.93 6.87 2.26
CA ILE A 190 -2.53 5.57 2.84
C ILE A 190 -3.22 5.34 4.19
N TYR A 191 -3.23 6.32 5.09
CA TYR A 191 -3.90 6.19 6.39
C TYR A 191 -5.41 6.10 6.25
N ARG A 192 -5.99 6.75 5.25
CA ARG A 192 -7.41 6.65 4.96
C ARG A 192 -7.77 5.25 4.45
N MET A 193 -7.03 4.72 3.49
CA MET A 193 -7.26 3.39 2.90
C MET A 193 -6.84 2.25 3.83
N PHE A 194 -5.80 2.46 4.65
CA PHE A 194 -5.21 1.47 5.55
C PHE A 194 -5.01 2.05 6.95
N PRO A 195 -6.09 2.31 7.71
CA PRO A 195 -6.02 3.03 8.99
C PRO A 195 -5.17 2.34 10.06
N ASP A 196 -5.00 1.02 9.98
CA ASP A 196 -4.15 0.26 10.90
C ASP A 196 -2.68 0.72 10.87
N ILE A 197 -2.20 1.27 9.74
CA ILE A 197 -0.83 1.77 9.60
C ILE A 197 -0.55 2.87 10.62
N ARG A 198 -1.48 3.82 10.80
CA ARG A 198 -1.34 4.87 11.82
C ARG A 198 -1.81 4.36 13.19
N ASN A 199 -2.98 3.73 13.23
CA ASN A 199 -3.70 3.49 14.48
C ASN A 199 -3.17 2.31 15.29
N ARG A 200 -2.56 1.30 14.66
CA ARG A 200 -2.08 0.09 15.35
C ARG A 200 -0.57 0.05 15.49
N ILE A 201 0.15 0.41 14.42
CA ILE A 201 1.61 0.26 14.38
C ILE A 201 2.36 1.59 14.39
N ASN A 202 1.65 2.74 14.35
CA ASN A 202 2.22 4.08 14.33
C ASN A 202 3.36 4.22 13.29
N PHE A 203 3.11 3.75 12.07
CA PHE A 203 4.09 3.78 10.99
C PHE A 203 3.87 5.00 10.09
N SER A 204 4.94 5.71 9.76
CA SER A 204 4.91 6.97 9.00
C SER A 204 6.13 7.11 8.09
N ALA A 205 6.23 8.25 7.39
CA ALA A 205 7.42 8.63 6.61
C ALA A 205 8.72 8.51 7.45
N ASN A 206 8.65 8.85 8.74
CA ASN A 206 9.78 8.82 9.65
C ASN A 206 10.27 7.39 9.94
N SER A 207 9.37 6.40 9.79
CA SER A 207 9.62 4.99 10.04
C SER A 207 10.10 4.22 8.80
N ILE A 208 10.30 4.87 7.64
CA ILE A 208 10.52 4.18 6.36
C ILE A 208 11.71 3.22 6.38
N ASN A 209 12.74 3.53 7.19
CA ASN A 209 13.99 2.77 7.31
C ASN A 209 13.98 1.80 8.50
N GLU A 210 12.85 1.62 9.20
CA GLU A 210 12.80 0.66 10.30
C GLU A 210 12.74 -0.78 9.77
N THR A 211 13.36 -1.72 10.49
CA THR A 211 13.48 -3.13 10.06
C THR A 211 12.12 -3.81 9.84
N ARG A 212 11.06 -3.39 10.54
CA ARG A 212 9.69 -3.85 10.27
C ARG A 212 9.16 -3.50 8.88
N ASN A 213 9.79 -2.57 8.15
CA ASN A 213 9.48 -2.23 6.75
C ASN A 213 10.48 -2.82 5.75
N VAL A 214 11.50 -3.57 6.19
CA VAL A 214 12.63 -3.98 5.33
C VAL A 214 12.90 -5.47 5.46
N MET A 215 13.09 -6.13 4.31
CA MET A 215 13.30 -7.57 4.19
C MET A 215 14.66 -7.88 3.56
N THR A 216 15.36 -8.91 4.03
CA THR A 216 16.49 -9.46 3.27
C THR A 216 15.95 -10.32 2.13
N MET A 217 16.19 -9.90 0.89
CA MET A 217 15.68 -10.58 -0.29
C MET A 217 16.79 -10.80 -1.31
N SER A 218 16.76 -11.91 -2.05
CA SER A 218 17.70 -12.15 -3.15
C SER A 218 17.47 -11.13 -4.27
N GLU A 219 18.53 -10.77 -4.98
CA GLU A 219 18.50 -9.81 -6.09
C GLU A 219 17.44 -10.18 -7.16
N ASN A 220 17.34 -11.46 -7.52
CA ASN A 220 16.35 -11.97 -8.48
C ASN A 220 14.90 -11.73 -8.03
N LEU A 221 14.65 -11.76 -6.72
CA LEU A 221 13.31 -11.60 -6.15
C LEU A 221 12.97 -10.13 -5.91
N GLN A 222 13.95 -9.29 -5.57
CA GLN A 222 13.75 -7.88 -5.26
C GLN A 222 12.99 -7.16 -6.37
N SER A 223 13.40 -7.33 -7.63
CA SER A 223 12.74 -6.64 -8.76
C SER A 223 11.31 -7.12 -8.94
N THR A 224 11.08 -8.43 -8.82
CA THR A 224 9.75 -9.03 -8.95
C THR A 224 8.83 -8.59 -7.81
N PHE A 225 9.32 -8.55 -6.56
CA PHE A 225 8.55 -8.07 -5.41
C PHE A 225 8.22 -6.58 -5.51
N GLY A 226 9.20 -5.75 -5.87
CA GLY A 226 9.03 -4.31 -6.05
C GLY A 226 8.10 -3.94 -7.21
N ASN A 227 7.96 -4.81 -8.20
CA ASN A 227 7.02 -4.66 -9.32
C ASN A 227 5.67 -5.34 -9.04
N PHE A 228 5.38 -5.72 -7.80
CA PHE A 228 4.13 -6.37 -7.39
C PHE A 228 3.88 -7.70 -8.13
N GLY A 229 4.94 -8.40 -8.55
CA GLY A 229 4.83 -9.69 -9.23
C GLY A 229 4.35 -10.81 -8.31
N PHE A 230 4.61 -10.69 -7.00
CA PHE A 230 4.06 -11.55 -5.96
C PHE A 230 3.89 -10.78 -4.65
N CYS A 231 3.08 -11.31 -3.73
CA CYS A 231 2.90 -10.75 -2.38
C CYS A 231 2.75 -11.84 -1.32
N PHE A 232 2.73 -11.44 -0.04
CA PHE A 232 2.62 -12.33 1.10
C PHE A 232 1.24 -12.24 1.73
N ILE A 233 0.50 -13.36 1.76
CA ILE A 233 -0.83 -13.45 2.35
C ILE A 233 -0.73 -14.13 3.70
N ALA A 234 -1.14 -13.42 4.76
CA ALA A 234 -1.13 -13.95 6.12
C ALA A 234 -1.96 -15.24 6.24
N THR A 235 -1.45 -16.18 7.03
CA THR A 235 -2.16 -17.41 7.38
C THR A 235 -2.68 -17.33 8.81
N SER A 236 -3.30 -18.40 9.31
CA SER A 236 -3.68 -18.52 10.72
C SER A 236 -2.49 -18.62 11.67
N ARG A 237 -1.28 -18.92 11.15
CA ARG A 237 -0.06 -19.04 11.95
C ARG A 237 0.71 -17.70 11.93
N PRO A 238 1.11 -17.16 13.09
CA PRO A 238 1.89 -15.93 13.15
C PRO A 238 3.17 -16.01 12.32
N ASN A 239 3.51 -14.91 11.64
CA ASN A 239 4.70 -14.77 10.79
C ASN A 239 4.81 -15.83 9.68
N HIS A 240 3.72 -16.50 9.34
CA HIS A 240 3.65 -17.51 8.30
C HIS A 240 2.72 -17.03 7.18
N TYR A 241 3.22 -17.05 5.95
CA TYR A 241 2.58 -16.44 4.81
C TYR A 241 2.53 -17.41 3.64
N ARG A 242 1.41 -17.42 2.92
CA ARG A 242 1.32 -17.99 1.58
C ARG A 242 1.84 -16.97 0.58
N ILE A 243 2.67 -17.40 -0.36
CA ILE A 243 3.12 -16.54 -1.45
C ILE A 243 2.08 -16.59 -2.56
N GLU A 244 1.49 -15.44 -2.86
CA GLU A 244 0.56 -15.30 -3.98
C GLU A 244 1.30 -14.69 -5.18
N LYS A 245 1.33 -15.45 -6.28
CA LYS A 245 2.08 -15.13 -7.49
C LYS A 245 1.11 -14.52 -8.52
N HIS A 246 1.53 -13.45 -9.18
CA HIS A 246 0.78 -12.79 -10.26
C HIS A 246 1.63 -12.78 -11.54
N LYS A 247 2.53 -11.80 -11.68
CA LYS A 247 3.41 -11.64 -12.84
C LYS A 247 4.86 -11.94 -12.43
N VAL A 248 5.21 -13.22 -12.43
CA VAL A 248 6.53 -13.71 -12.01
C VAL A 248 7.26 -14.32 -13.21
N PRO A 249 8.51 -13.89 -13.52
CA PRO A 249 9.34 -14.52 -14.53
C PRO A 249 9.59 -16.00 -14.25
N TRP A 250 9.67 -16.84 -15.30
CA TRP A 250 9.78 -18.30 -15.17
C TRP A 250 10.98 -18.75 -14.31
N ASP A 251 12.13 -18.12 -14.50
CA ASP A 251 13.36 -18.37 -13.75
C ASP A 251 13.21 -18.04 -12.25
N VAL A 252 12.39 -17.05 -11.92
CA VAL A 252 12.08 -16.64 -10.55
C VAL A 252 11.03 -17.55 -9.91
N VAL A 253 10.07 -18.08 -10.67
CA VAL A 253 9.01 -18.96 -10.15
C VAL A 253 9.58 -20.17 -9.42
N ARG A 254 10.69 -20.74 -9.94
CA ARG A 254 11.36 -21.91 -9.38
C ARG A 254 11.87 -21.67 -7.96
N ASP A 255 12.31 -20.45 -7.68
CA ASP A 255 12.93 -20.10 -6.41
C ASP A 255 11.88 -19.66 -5.36
N LEU A 256 10.63 -19.41 -5.78
CA LEU A 256 9.54 -19.01 -4.89
C LEU A 256 8.83 -20.23 -4.26
N PRO A 257 8.94 -20.43 -2.94
CA PRO A 257 8.17 -21.46 -2.26
C PRO A 257 6.67 -21.12 -2.26
N GLU A 258 5.84 -22.09 -1.90
CA GLU A 258 4.41 -21.86 -1.72
C GLU A 258 4.11 -21.10 -0.41
N TYR A 259 4.88 -21.40 0.64
CA TYR A 259 4.75 -20.79 1.96
C TYR A 259 6.12 -20.39 2.50
N VAL A 260 6.12 -19.37 3.36
CA VAL A 260 7.32 -18.88 4.05
C VAL A 260 6.99 -18.56 5.51
N THR A 261 7.94 -18.80 6.40
CA THR A 261 7.86 -18.40 7.81
C THR A 261 9.00 -17.45 8.13
N PHE A 262 8.67 -16.23 8.55
CA PHE A 262 9.68 -15.27 8.98
C PHE A 262 10.12 -15.57 10.40
N THR A 263 11.44 -15.67 10.60
CA THR A 263 12.06 -16.03 11.88
C THR A 263 13.14 -15.00 12.20
N ALA A 264 13.08 -14.39 13.38
CA ALA A 264 14.15 -13.54 13.87
C ALA A 264 15.19 -14.40 14.59
N HIS A 265 16.42 -14.39 14.08
CA HIS A 265 17.53 -15.20 14.57
C HIS A 265 18.29 -14.53 15.72
N SER A 266 18.55 -13.23 15.63
CA SER A 266 19.26 -12.49 16.68
C SER A 266 18.35 -11.96 17.79
N GLY A 267 17.06 -11.75 17.50
CA GLY A 267 16.09 -11.12 18.40
C GLY A 267 16.32 -9.61 18.66
N LEU A 268 17.33 -9.00 18.02
CA LEU A 268 17.67 -7.58 18.18
C LEU A 268 16.85 -6.65 17.29
N HIS A 269 16.23 -7.20 16.25
CA HIS A 269 15.54 -6.46 15.21
C HIS A 269 14.19 -7.08 14.92
N GLU A 270 13.20 -6.25 14.63
CA GLU A 270 11.82 -6.68 14.41
C GLU A 270 11.66 -7.36 13.05
N LEU A 271 10.80 -8.38 13.03
CA LEU A 271 10.33 -8.97 11.78
C LEU A 271 9.53 -7.95 10.96
N PRO A 272 9.45 -8.14 9.63
CA PRO A 272 8.51 -7.42 8.78
C PRO A 272 7.09 -7.36 9.38
N SER A 273 6.49 -6.17 9.44
CA SER A 273 5.16 -5.99 10.00
C SER A 273 4.11 -6.70 9.12
N PRO A 274 3.24 -7.53 9.72
CA PRO A 274 2.10 -8.12 9.03
C PRO A 274 1.19 -7.09 8.36
N GLU A 275 1.00 -5.92 8.97
CA GLU A 275 0.17 -4.84 8.46
C GLU A 275 0.79 -4.21 7.20
N LEU A 276 2.10 -3.97 7.18
CA LEU A 276 2.78 -3.45 5.99
C LEU A 276 2.76 -4.45 4.84
N LEU A 277 2.94 -5.75 5.13
CA LEU A 277 2.80 -6.82 4.14
C LEU A 277 1.38 -6.91 3.59
N ARG A 278 0.37 -6.71 4.44
CA ARG A 278 -1.04 -6.65 4.03
C ARG A 278 -1.31 -5.48 3.09
N VAL A 279 -0.72 -4.30 3.33
CA VAL A 279 -0.81 -3.15 2.42
C VAL A 279 -0.20 -3.49 1.06
N HIS A 280 1.00 -4.06 1.04
CA HIS A 280 1.65 -4.49 -0.20
C HIS A 280 0.79 -5.53 -0.95
N ALA A 281 0.21 -6.50 -0.24
CA ALA A 281 -0.70 -7.49 -0.83
C ALA A 281 -2.01 -6.88 -1.37
N ALA A 282 -2.60 -5.91 -0.66
CA ALA A 282 -3.79 -5.20 -1.12
C ALA A 282 -3.53 -4.47 -2.43
N ILE A 283 -2.43 -3.70 -2.46
CA ILE A 283 -2.02 -2.95 -3.65
C ILE A 283 -1.70 -3.91 -4.79
N THR A 284 -0.96 -5.00 -4.52
CA THR A 284 -0.69 -6.05 -5.51
C THR A 284 -1.98 -6.56 -6.16
N ARG A 285 -2.93 -7.02 -5.34
CA ARG A 285 -4.18 -7.60 -5.86
C ARG A 285 -5.01 -6.60 -6.65
N VAL A 286 -5.14 -5.36 -6.16
CA VAL A 286 -5.90 -4.32 -6.87
C VAL A 286 -5.23 -3.96 -8.19
N LEU A 287 -3.90 -3.81 -8.23
CA LEU A 287 -3.16 -3.51 -9.46
C LEU A 287 -3.38 -4.58 -10.54
N HIS A 288 -3.33 -5.86 -10.16
CA HIS A 288 -3.53 -6.97 -11.10
C HIS A 288 -5.00 -7.17 -11.47
N ALA A 289 -5.93 -7.08 -10.52
CA ALA A 289 -7.35 -7.26 -10.78
C ALA A 289 -7.95 -6.13 -11.64
N SER A 290 -7.41 -4.91 -11.51
CA SER A 290 -7.85 -3.75 -12.32
C SER A 290 -7.16 -3.64 -13.68
N GLY A 291 -6.07 -4.38 -13.92
CA GLY A 291 -5.23 -4.23 -15.13
C GLY A 291 -4.45 -2.91 -15.19
N LEU A 292 -4.40 -2.14 -14.09
CA LEU A 292 -3.75 -0.83 -14.05
C LEU A 292 -2.25 -0.93 -13.76
N ALA A 293 -1.74 -2.13 -13.45
CA ALA A 293 -0.32 -2.36 -13.26
C ALA A 293 0.51 -1.91 -14.48
N GLU A 294 0.14 -2.33 -15.70
CA GLU A 294 0.81 -1.96 -16.95
C GLU A 294 0.63 -0.48 -17.27
N THR A 295 -0.58 0.07 -17.07
CA THR A 295 -0.87 1.49 -17.33
C THR A 295 0.06 2.40 -16.53
N ILE A 296 0.29 2.08 -15.26
CA ILE A 296 1.22 2.84 -14.40
C ILE A 296 2.66 2.66 -14.88
N ASP A 297 3.07 1.45 -15.30
CA ASP A 297 4.42 1.22 -15.85
C ASP A 297 4.67 2.07 -17.09
N ASP A 298 3.69 2.19 -17.98
CA ASP A 298 3.77 3.00 -19.20
C ASP A 298 3.96 4.48 -18.85
N VAL A 299 3.12 5.02 -17.96
CA VAL A 299 3.21 6.43 -17.52
C VAL A 299 4.56 6.72 -16.84
N LEU A 300 5.06 5.80 -16.01
CA LEU A 300 6.35 5.97 -15.35
C LEU A 300 7.52 5.93 -16.35
N ARG A 301 7.47 5.04 -17.35
CA ARG A 301 8.47 4.98 -18.43
C ARG A 301 8.46 6.24 -19.27
N GLU A 302 7.29 6.74 -19.66
CA GLU A 302 7.17 7.98 -20.41
C GLU A 302 7.76 9.17 -19.62
N ARG A 303 7.42 9.30 -18.33
CA ARG A 303 8.00 10.35 -17.47
C ARG A 303 9.51 10.27 -17.38
N GLN A 304 10.07 9.05 -17.29
CA GLN A 304 11.52 8.87 -17.28
C GLN A 304 12.15 9.28 -18.62
N MET A 305 11.56 8.87 -19.74
CA MET A 305 12.03 9.24 -21.08
C MET A 305 11.96 10.76 -21.29
N LEU A 306 10.86 11.40 -20.89
CA LEU A 306 10.65 12.84 -21.01
C LEU A 306 11.57 13.64 -20.08
N GLY A 307 11.89 13.12 -18.89
CA GLY A 307 12.92 13.67 -18.02
C GLY A 307 14.34 13.54 -18.59
N CYS A 308 14.57 12.62 -19.53
CA CYS A 308 15.80 12.51 -20.31
C CYS A 308 15.83 13.40 -21.57
N PHE A 309 14.67 13.89 -22.05
CA PHE A 309 14.56 14.80 -23.19
C PHE A 309 14.30 16.24 -22.73
N ALA A 310 15.37 16.97 -22.40
CA ALA A 310 15.33 18.43 -22.38
C ALA A 310 16.72 19.02 -22.66
N GLU A 311 16.98 19.33 -23.94
CA GLU A 311 17.78 20.52 -24.30
C GLU A 311 17.16 21.34 -25.46
N ASP A 312 16.27 20.79 -26.31
CA ASP A 312 15.77 21.50 -27.50
C ASP A 312 14.27 21.90 -27.51
N GLY A 313 13.53 21.60 -26.44
CA GLY A 313 12.18 22.14 -26.21
C GLY A 313 11.08 21.69 -27.19
N SER A 314 11.28 20.60 -27.94
CA SER A 314 10.36 20.18 -29.01
C SER A 314 9.31 19.12 -28.61
N THR A 315 9.02 18.92 -27.32
CA THR A 315 8.16 17.81 -26.88
C THR A 315 6.67 18.20 -26.81
N PRO A 316 5.74 17.44 -27.43
CA PRO A 316 4.30 17.69 -27.36
C PRO A 316 3.77 17.44 -25.94
N VAL A 317 3.34 18.52 -25.29
CA VAL A 317 2.88 18.56 -23.89
C VAL A 317 1.54 17.84 -23.67
N SER A 318 0.80 17.49 -24.73
CA SER A 318 -0.56 16.96 -24.65
C SER A 318 -0.69 15.54 -24.05
N ARG A 319 0.41 14.81 -23.82
CA ARG A 319 0.40 13.50 -23.14
C ARG A 319 1.10 13.47 -21.79
N LEU A 320 1.78 14.55 -21.39
CA LEU A 320 2.26 14.74 -20.02
C LEU A 320 1.11 14.91 -19.01
N PHE A 321 -0.09 15.24 -19.53
CA PHE A 321 -1.33 15.44 -18.81
C PHE A 321 -2.30 14.24 -18.97
N LEU A 322 -1.92 13.04 -18.53
CA LEU A 322 -2.94 12.05 -18.08
C LEU A 322 -3.56 12.46 -16.73
N GLY A 323 -3.70 13.76 -16.52
CA GLY A 323 -4.40 14.42 -15.44
C GLY A 323 -4.89 15.76 -15.99
N VAL A 324 -6.22 15.92 -15.99
CA VAL A 324 -7.03 17.01 -16.57
C VAL A 324 -7.42 16.81 -18.05
N PHE A 325 -8.39 15.92 -18.27
CA PHE A 325 -9.61 16.19 -19.04
C PHE A 325 -10.78 15.39 -18.44
#